data_AF-A0A1Q3F5T0-F1
#
_entry.id   AF-A0A1Q3F5T0-F1
#
_cell.length_a   1.000
_cell.length_b   1.000
_cell.length_c   1.000
_cell.angle_alpha   90.00
_cell.angle_beta   90.00
_cell.angle_gamma   90.00
#
_symmetry.space_group_name_H-M   'P 1'
#
loop_
_entity.id
_entity.type
_entity.pdbx_description
1 polymer ?
#
loop_
_entity_poly.entity_id
_entity_poly.type
_entity_poly.pdbx_seq_one_letter_code
_entity_poly.pdbx_strand_id
1 'polypeptide(L)'
;MEDQIERMDAIAEDHDVGGGGGGTGGQRKICLEPERIDDGDFVRICSAVGGFDGELGVVLEPLLERFRGDGVVERGQVLREVIEEVLARVDDFGTLERYIWLLQFSCGLCLLRDLPVGLSFEINKVTRSVANLDTEEYQFDPLMIHTIAKSLSEDIPLKGMNLVHVIKKLAVLNQKLFSYVSIAMIFAGIRHYVRPDEPIRMYRLYGLPEVLDLLETLKTDHLQQKALDIQRIFIVLKLLSCYQNVAILRYSQDPRPDIEEQHRCFGEFFRFREEQKRKYLRFLSLALEVVKRMSGRVDHFDRLADNEDFMLVVELLELDMIPLVKDDLGEEE
;
A
#
# COMPACT_ATOMS: atom_id res chain seq x y z
N MET A 1 -17.89 -13.55 -41.69
CA MET A 1 -16.67 -13.23 -40.92
C MET A 1 -16.79 -11.82 -40.36
N GLU A 2 -17.36 -10.88 -41.12
CA GLU A 2 -17.80 -9.56 -40.61
C GLU A 2 -18.90 -9.66 -39.52
N ASP A 3 -19.90 -10.55 -39.68
CA ASP A 3 -20.93 -10.79 -38.64
C ASP A 3 -20.43 -11.36 -37.29
N GLN A 4 -19.20 -11.88 -37.24
CA GLN A 4 -18.58 -12.35 -35.98
C GLN A 4 -17.77 -11.26 -35.29
N ILE A 5 -17.32 -10.25 -36.04
CA ILE A 5 -16.57 -9.11 -35.51
C ILE A 5 -17.56 -8.09 -34.91
N GLU A 6 -18.69 -7.83 -35.58
CA GLU A 6 -19.76 -6.98 -35.02
C GLU A 6 -20.37 -7.54 -33.72
N ARG A 7 -20.36 -8.87 -33.54
CA ARG A 7 -20.79 -9.52 -32.29
C ARG A 7 -19.76 -9.44 -31.17
N MET A 8 -18.47 -9.27 -31.48
CA MET A 8 -17.44 -9.07 -30.46
C MET A 8 -17.40 -7.61 -30.00
N ASP A 9 -17.63 -6.65 -30.91
CA ASP A 9 -17.70 -5.23 -30.56
C ASP A 9 -18.96 -4.92 -29.73
N ALA A 10 -20.09 -5.58 -30.01
CA ALA A 10 -21.30 -5.46 -29.18
C ALA A 10 -21.16 -6.07 -27.77
N ILE A 11 -20.23 -7.02 -27.55
CA ILE A 11 -19.93 -7.59 -26.22
C ILE A 11 -18.94 -6.69 -25.46
N ALA A 12 -18.12 -5.92 -26.16
CA ALA A 12 -17.22 -4.95 -25.56
C ALA A 12 -17.95 -3.68 -25.10
N GLU A 13 -19.02 -3.25 -25.79
CA GLU A 13 -19.80 -2.05 -25.44
C GLU A 13 -20.82 -2.27 -24.31
N ASP A 14 -21.24 -3.50 -24.02
CA ASP A 14 -22.22 -3.81 -22.96
C ASP A 14 -21.59 -3.94 -21.55
N HIS A 15 -20.26 -3.84 -21.44
CA HIS A 15 -19.55 -3.86 -20.16
C HIS A 15 -19.42 -2.47 -19.50
N ASP A 16 -19.90 -1.39 -20.13
CA ASP A 16 -19.67 -0.02 -19.64
C ASP A 16 -20.95 0.76 -19.24
N VAL A 17 -22.11 0.12 -19.12
CA VAL A 17 -23.32 0.79 -18.62
C VAL A 17 -24.04 -0.02 -17.55
N GLY A 18 -23.76 0.34 -16.29
CA GLY A 18 -24.73 0.40 -15.19
C GLY A 18 -25.68 -0.78 -14.94
N GLY A 19 -25.33 -1.59 -13.94
CA GLY A 19 -26.24 -1.97 -12.85
C GLY A 19 -27.48 -2.82 -13.17
N GLY A 20 -27.46 -4.06 -12.68
CA GLY A 20 -28.68 -4.72 -12.18
C GLY A 20 -28.94 -6.13 -12.71
N GLY A 21 -28.50 -7.12 -11.93
CA GLY A 21 -29.23 -8.37 -11.76
C GLY A 21 -28.80 -9.58 -12.61
N GLY A 22 -28.19 -10.55 -11.93
CA GLY A 22 -28.53 -11.96 -12.15
C GLY A 22 -27.65 -12.74 -13.12
N GLY A 23 -26.41 -13.03 -12.72
CA GLY A 23 -25.60 -14.10 -13.31
C GLY A 23 -24.51 -14.53 -12.34
N THR A 24 -24.65 -15.69 -11.70
CA THR A 24 -23.65 -16.29 -10.81
C THR A 24 -22.50 -16.91 -11.61
N GLY A 25 -21.74 -16.07 -12.32
CA GLY A 25 -20.33 -16.36 -12.61
C GLY A 25 -19.54 -15.91 -11.39
N GLY A 26 -18.69 -16.78 -10.83
CA GLY A 26 -17.90 -16.43 -9.64
C GLY A 26 -17.13 -15.13 -9.87
N GLN A 27 -17.47 -14.07 -9.13
CA GLN A 27 -16.68 -12.85 -9.13
C GLN A 27 -15.34 -13.13 -8.42
N ARG A 28 -14.26 -12.61 -9.00
CA ARG A 28 -12.95 -12.61 -8.36
C ARG A 28 -13.03 -11.93 -6.99
N LYS A 29 -12.43 -12.54 -5.98
CA LYS A 29 -12.31 -12.02 -4.62
C LYS A 29 -11.05 -11.19 -4.46
N ILE A 30 -9.99 -11.51 -5.21
CA ILE A 30 -8.75 -10.74 -5.18
C ILE A 30 -8.84 -9.53 -6.11
N CYS A 31 -8.71 -8.34 -5.54
CA CYS A 31 -8.42 -7.12 -6.29
C CYS A 31 -6.91 -6.86 -6.30
N LEU A 32 -6.34 -6.68 -7.50
CA LEU A 32 -4.92 -6.35 -7.67
C LEU A 32 -4.67 -4.84 -7.71
N GLU A 33 -5.70 -4.06 -8.04
CA GLU A 33 -5.61 -2.62 -8.16
C GLU A 33 -5.98 -1.94 -6.84
N PRO A 34 -5.37 -0.77 -6.53
CA PRO A 34 -5.84 0.08 -5.45
C PRO A 34 -7.31 0.43 -5.67
N GLU A 35 -8.10 0.42 -4.59
CA GLU A 35 -9.52 0.82 -4.64
C GLU A 35 -9.69 2.30 -5.03
N ARG A 36 -8.62 3.09 -4.92
CA ARG A 36 -8.56 4.54 -5.17
C ARG A 36 -9.43 5.32 -4.17
N ILE A 37 -9.39 6.64 -4.27
CA ILE A 37 -10.26 7.56 -3.53
C ILE A 37 -11.06 8.41 -4.53
N ASP A 38 -12.26 8.82 -4.12
CA ASP A 38 -13.07 9.74 -4.88
C ASP A 38 -12.71 11.21 -4.62
N ASP A 39 -13.37 12.11 -5.34
CA ASP A 39 -13.14 13.55 -5.24
C ASP A 39 -13.55 14.09 -3.86
N GLY A 40 -14.56 13.50 -3.22
CA GLY A 40 -14.99 13.88 -1.88
C GLY A 40 -13.95 13.54 -0.81
N ASP A 41 -13.40 12.34 -0.86
CA ASP A 41 -12.29 11.89 -0.02
C ASP A 41 -11.05 12.75 -0.25
N PHE A 42 -10.72 13.06 -1.51
CA PHE A 42 -9.57 13.92 -1.83
C PHE A 42 -9.75 15.35 -1.30
N VAL A 43 -10.93 15.94 -1.45
CA VAL A 43 -11.21 17.26 -0.87
C VAL A 43 -11.14 17.22 0.65
N ARG A 44 -11.61 16.15 1.30
CA ARG A 44 -11.48 15.98 2.75
C ARG A 44 -10.00 15.98 3.17
N ILE A 45 -9.13 15.27 2.43
CA ILE A 45 -7.68 15.29 2.67
C ILE A 45 -7.14 16.72 2.51
N CYS A 46 -7.51 17.42 1.44
CA CYS A 46 -7.04 18.79 1.21
C CYS A 46 -7.53 19.77 2.29
N SER A 47 -8.71 19.52 2.86
CA SER A 47 -9.31 20.36 3.92
C SER A 47 -8.85 19.96 5.33
N ALA A 48 -7.96 18.99 5.46
CA ALA A 48 -7.42 18.58 6.75
C ALA A 48 -6.54 19.68 7.37
N VAL A 49 -6.46 19.65 8.70
CA VAL A 49 -5.63 20.53 9.53
C VAL A 49 -4.17 20.47 9.06
N GLY A 50 -3.51 21.62 8.94
CA GLY A 50 -2.15 21.73 8.43
C GLY A 50 -2.01 22.16 6.98
N GLY A 51 -3.03 22.02 6.13
CA GLY A 51 -2.99 22.51 4.75
C GLY A 51 -4.00 23.60 4.40
N PHE A 52 -5.05 23.71 5.21
CA PHE A 52 -6.12 24.67 5.01
C PHE A 52 -6.00 25.94 5.86
N ASP A 53 -4.85 26.13 6.52
CA ASP A 53 -4.62 27.28 7.39
C ASP A 53 -3.89 28.41 6.66
N GLY A 54 -4.32 29.65 6.89
CA GLY A 54 -3.69 30.85 6.35
C GLY A 54 -3.96 31.06 4.86
N GLU A 55 -2.97 31.56 4.12
CA GLU A 55 -3.14 32.00 2.73
C GLU A 55 -3.40 30.85 1.75
N LEU A 56 -2.86 29.65 2.02
CA LEU A 56 -3.07 28.49 1.15
C LEU A 56 -4.53 28.02 1.18
N GLY A 57 -5.15 27.96 2.37
CA GLY A 57 -6.57 27.60 2.51
C GLY A 57 -7.49 28.56 1.75
N VAL A 58 -7.25 29.87 1.84
CA VAL A 58 -8.02 30.91 1.12
C VAL A 58 -7.96 30.72 -0.39
N VAL A 59 -6.83 30.25 -0.92
CA VAL A 59 -6.67 30.00 -2.36
C VAL A 59 -7.23 28.65 -2.78
N LEU A 60 -7.02 27.60 -1.97
CA LEU A 60 -7.48 26.26 -2.28
C LEU A 60 -8.99 26.09 -2.13
N GLU A 61 -9.64 26.78 -1.19
CA GLU A 61 -11.09 26.66 -0.95
C GLU A 61 -11.95 26.82 -2.21
N PRO A 62 -11.87 27.94 -2.97
CA PRO A 62 -12.66 28.11 -4.19
C PRO A 62 -12.29 27.10 -5.29
N LEU A 63 -11.03 26.63 -5.32
CA LEU A 63 -10.60 25.60 -6.28
C LEU A 63 -11.20 24.24 -5.93
N LEU A 64 -11.21 23.85 -4.65
CA LEU A 64 -11.78 22.59 -4.20
C LEU A 64 -13.31 22.58 -4.31
N GLU A 65 -13.98 23.72 -4.15
CA GLU A 65 -15.41 23.85 -4.46
C GLU A 65 -15.69 23.59 -5.94
N ARG A 66 -14.89 24.18 -6.85
CA ARG A 66 -14.98 23.90 -8.29
C ARG A 66 -14.64 22.47 -8.64
N PHE A 67 -13.70 21.85 -7.92
CA PHE A 67 -13.28 20.46 -8.14
C PHE A 67 -14.42 19.47 -7.87
N ARG A 68 -15.37 19.80 -6.98
CA ARG A 68 -16.57 19.00 -6.73
C ARG A 68 -17.65 19.10 -7.82
N GLY A 69 -17.43 19.90 -8.87
CA GLY A 69 -18.36 20.04 -9.99
C GLY A 69 -18.33 18.85 -10.97
N ASP A 70 -19.38 18.71 -11.78
CA ASP A 70 -19.60 17.52 -12.65
C ASP A 70 -18.78 17.50 -13.95
N GLY A 71 -17.96 18.52 -14.22
CA GLY A 71 -17.22 18.66 -15.49
C GLY A 71 -15.87 17.95 -15.50
N VAL A 72 -15.69 16.88 -16.29
CA VAL A 72 -14.42 16.10 -16.36
C VAL A 72 -13.21 16.94 -16.85
N VAL A 73 -13.40 17.79 -17.87
CA VAL A 73 -12.33 18.67 -18.39
C VAL A 73 -11.99 19.76 -17.37
N GLU A 74 -13.00 20.32 -16.72
CA GLU A 74 -12.83 21.31 -15.67
C GLU A 74 -12.13 20.71 -14.45
N ARG A 75 -12.48 19.48 -14.06
CA ARG A 75 -11.83 18.73 -12.98
C ARG A 75 -10.32 18.63 -13.17
N GLY A 76 -9.85 18.31 -14.38
CA GLY A 76 -8.42 18.19 -14.63
C GLY A 76 -7.67 19.51 -14.66
N GLN A 77 -8.31 20.57 -15.14
CA GLN A 77 -7.75 21.91 -15.06
C GLN A 77 -7.67 22.38 -13.60
N VAL A 78 -8.75 22.23 -12.84
CA VAL A 78 -8.82 22.62 -11.42
C VAL A 78 -7.79 21.84 -10.59
N LEU A 79 -7.63 20.53 -10.82
CA LEU A 79 -6.63 19.74 -10.13
C LEU A 79 -5.20 20.23 -10.43
N ARG A 80 -4.94 20.66 -11.67
CA ARG A 80 -3.66 21.27 -12.02
C ARG A 80 -3.44 22.58 -11.28
N GLU A 81 -4.45 23.46 -11.25
CA GLU A 81 -4.41 24.72 -10.49
C GLU A 81 -4.11 24.46 -9.00
N VAL A 82 -4.78 23.48 -8.39
CA VAL A 82 -4.51 23.06 -6.99
C VAL A 82 -3.06 22.59 -6.81
N ILE A 83 -2.55 21.74 -7.70
CA ILE A 83 -1.16 21.26 -7.63
C ILE A 83 -0.16 22.41 -7.80
N GLU A 84 -0.42 23.33 -8.73
CA GLU A 84 0.45 24.49 -8.97
C GLU A 84 0.51 25.41 -7.75
N GLU A 85 -0.63 25.68 -7.11
CA GLU A 85 -0.68 26.51 -5.89
C GLU A 85 0.06 25.85 -4.71
N VAL A 86 -0.05 24.53 -4.55
CA VAL A 86 0.72 23.78 -3.54
C VAL A 86 2.21 23.81 -3.87
N LEU A 87 2.59 23.58 -5.13
CA LEU A 87 3.99 23.58 -5.56
C LEU A 87 4.66 24.96 -5.42
N ALA A 88 3.92 26.04 -5.68
CA ALA A 88 4.41 27.41 -5.53
C ALA A 88 4.76 27.78 -4.08
N ARG A 89 4.22 27.04 -3.11
CA ARG A 89 4.39 27.27 -1.66
C ARG A 89 5.10 26.12 -0.94
N VAL A 90 5.82 25.26 -1.66
CA VAL A 90 6.53 24.11 -1.07
C VAL A 90 7.45 24.51 0.10
N ASP A 91 8.04 25.70 0.04
CA ASP A 91 8.91 26.22 1.09
C ASP A 91 8.16 26.57 2.40
N ASP A 92 6.84 26.77 2.33
CA ASP A 92 5.99 27.07 3.50
C ASP A 92 5.71 25.84 4.36
N PHE A 93 6.04 24.63 3.88
CA PHE A 93 5.80 23.35 4.57
C PHE A 93 6.92 22.99 5.57
N GLY A 94 7.51 23.99 6.23
CA GLY A 94 8.58 23.83 7.21
C GLY A 94 8.13 23.42 8.62
N THR A 95 6.82 23.37 8.89
CA THR A 95 6.30 22.85 10.16
C THR A 95 5.87 21.39 10.00
N LEU A 96 5.91 20.61 11.09
CA LEU A 96 5.50 19.21 11.07
C LEU A 96 4.08 19.01 10.54
N GLU A 97 3.15 19.84 10.99
CA GLU A 97 1.74 19.75 10.63
C GLU A 97 1.53 19.96 9.12
N ARG A 98 2.18 21.00 8.56
CA ARG A 98 2.18 21.26 7.12
C ARG A 98 2.86 20.12 6.36
N TYR A 99 4.00 19.63 6.83
CA TYR A 99 4.70 18.51 6.21
C TYR A 99 3.84 17.24 6.14
N ILE A 100 3.15 16.88 7.24
CA ILE A 100 2.21 15.76 7.28
C ILE A 100 1.09 15.97 6.27
N TRP A 101 0.52 17.18 6.21
CA TRP A 101 -0.51 17.48 5.23
C TRP A 101 0.00 17.33 3.79
N LEU A 102 1.20 17.82 3.47
CA LEU A 102 1.75 17.68 2.12
C LEU A 102 1.97 16.22 1.74
N LEU A 103 2.39 15.40 2.71
CA LEU A 103 2.49 13.96 2.52
C LEU A 103 1.12 13.32 2.27
N GLN A 104 0.09 13.72 3.03
CA GLN A 104 -1.28 13.24 2.85
C GLN A 104 -1.84 13.66 1.50
N PHE A 105 -1.66 14.91 1.10
CA PHE A 105 -2.02 15.46 -0.20
C PHE A 105 -1.35 14.67 -1.34
N SER A 106 -0.04 14.43 -1.24
CA SER A 106 0.72 13.62 -2.19
C SER A 106 0.19 12.17 -2.30
N CYS A 107 -0.11 11.54 -1.16
CA CYS A 107 -0.70 10.19 -1.14
C CYS A 107 -2.12 10.19 -1.72
N GLY A 108 -2.92 11.20 -1.40
CA GLY A 108 -4.27 11.40 -1.94
C GLY A 108 -4.25 11.55 -3.46
N LEU A 109 -3.34 12.37 -4.00
CA LEU A 109 -3.13 12.50 -5.45
C LEU A 109 -2.78 11.17 -6.11
N CYS A 110 -1.92 10.35 -5.47
CA CYS A 110 -1.56 9.03 -6.01
C CYS A 110 -2.74 8.05 -6.02
N LEU A 111 -3.66 8.19 -5.06
CA LEU A 111 -4.83 7.33 -4.92
C LEU A 111 -6.07 7.87 -5.63
N LEU A 112 -6.07 9.11 -6.11
CA LEU A 112 -7.23 9.70 -6.76
C LEU A 112 -7.64 8.87 -7.99
N ARG A 113 -8.94 8.54 -8.07
CA ARG A 113 -9.50 7.83 -9.22
C ARG A 113 -9.62 8.74 -10.44
N ASP A 114 -9.69 8.13 -11.62
CA ASP A 114 -9.98 8.81 -12.89
C ASP A 114 -9.07 10.01 -13.14
N LEU A 115 -7.77 9.84 -12.86
CA LEU A 115 -6.78 10.89 -13.01
C LEU A 115 -6.74 11.39 -14.46
N PRO A 116 -6.95 12.69 -14.69
CA PRO A 116 -6.89 13.30 -16.02
C PRO A 116 -5.56 13.00 -16.72
N VAL A 117 -5.64 12.72 -18.01
CA VAL A 117 -4.46 12.42 -18.85
C VAL A 117 -3.49 13.60 -18.78
N GLY A 118 -2.22 13.30 -18.46
CA GLY A 118 -1.16 14.29 -18.43
C GLY A 118 -0.94 15.00 -17.09
N LEU A 119 -1.55 14.54 -15.98
CA LEU A 119 -1.22 15.03 -14.61
C LEU A 119 -0.16 14.21 -13.89
N SER A 120 0.29 13.09 -14.48
CA SER A 120 1.30 12.22 -13.87
C SER A 120 2.62 12.96 -13.60
N PHE A 121 2.96 13.94 -14.43
CA PHE A 121 4.21 14.71 -14.27
C PHE A 121 4.13 15.65 -13.07
N GLU A 122 3.00 16.32 -12.88
CA GLU A 122 2.69 17.25 -11.81
C GLU A 122 2.61 16.53 -10.46
N ILE A 123 1.96 15.37 -10.42
CA ILE A 123 1.92 14.50 -9.23
C ILE A 123 3.33 14.03 -8.84
N ASN A 124 4.15 13.67 -9.83
CA ASN A 124 5.54 13.32 -9.59
C ASN A 124 6.36 14.50 -9.07
N LYS A 125 6.07 15.75 -9.48
CA LYS A 125 6.70 16.94 -8.90
C LYS A 125 6.34 17.08 -7.42
N VAL A 126 5.06 16.97 -7.06
CA VAL A 126 4.63 17.02 -5.65
C VAL A 126 5.33 15.94 -4.83
N THR A 127 5.35 14.71 -5.34
CA THR A 127 6.02 13.57 -4.71
C THR A 127 7.51 13.84 -4.49
N ARG A 128 8.20 14.44 -5.47
CA ARG A 128 9.62 14.82 -5.33
C ARG A 128 9.82 15.97 -4.36
N SER A 129 8.93 16.96 -4.33
CA SER A 129 8.98 18.06 -3.37
C SER A 129 8.91 17.52 -1.94
N VAL A 130 7.99 16.58 -1.67
CA VAL A 130 7.89 15.88 -0.37
C VAL A 130 9.21 15.19 0.00
N ALA A 131 9.84 14.53 -0.98
CA ALA A 131 11.13 13.84 -0.80
C ALA A 131 12.35 14.77 -0.75
N ASN A 132 12.19 16.08 -0.98
CA ASN A 132 13.27 17.06 -0.90
C ASN A 132 13.16 17.93 0.37
N LEU A 133 12.05 17.84 1.11
CA LEU A 133 11.94 18.52 2.39
C LEU A 133 12.93 17.91 3.39
N ASP A 134 13.61 18.79 4.13
CA ASP A 134 14.60 18.41 5.12
C ASP A 134 13.91 17.69 6.29
N THR A 135 14.28 16.43 6.48
CA THR A 135 13.78 15.58 7.55
C THR A 135 14.91 15.02 8.39
N GLU A 136 16.15 15.52 8.25
CA GLU A 136 17.33 14.93 8.88
C GLU A 136 17.23 14.89 10.41
N GLU A 137 16.62 15.92 11.00
CA GLU A 137 16.40 16.03 12.45
C GLU A 137 15.42 14.97 12.97
N TYR A 138 14.43 14.59 12.16
CA TYR A 138 13.32 13.72 12.56
C TYR A 138 13.44 12.29 12.07
N GLN A 139 14.41 12.01 11.19
CA GLN A 139 14.51 10.71 10.53
C GLN A 139 14.67 9.53 11.50
N PHE A 140 15.16 9.77 12.72
CA PHE A 140 15.32 8.75 13.77
C PHE A 140 14.35 8.90 14.95
N ASP A 141 13.34 9.77 14.86
CA ASP A 141 12.39 10.00 15.95
C ASP A 141 11.20 9.02 15.90
N PRO A 142 11.03 8.13 16.89
CA PRO A 142 9.89 7.23 16.95
C PRO A 142 8.54 7.95 17.03
N LEU A 143 8.47 9.12 17.68
CA LEU A 143 7.25 9.91 17.77
C LEU A 143 6.88 10.48 16.40
N MET A 144 7.87 10.90 15.62
CA MET A 144 7.67 11.34 14.24
C MET A 144 7.07 10.23 13.37
N ILE A 145 7.70 9.05 13.40
CA ILE A 145 7.24 7.88 12.63
C ILE A 145 5.82 7.51 13.04
N HIS A 146 5.54 7.49 14.35
CA HIS A 146 4.21 7.22 14.87
C HIS A 146 3.19 8.23 14.36
N THR A 147 3.49 9.52 14.47
CA THR A 147 2.60 10.62 14.10
C THR A 147 2.27 10.58 12.63
N ILE A 148 3.29 10.47 11.76
CA ILE A 148 3.09 10.39 10.30
C ILE A 148 2.25 9.16 9.94
N ALA A 149 2.63 7.97 10.44
CA ALA A 149 1.93 6.73 10.10
C ALA A 149 0.48 6.73 10.60
N LYS A 150 0.23 7.31 11.77
CA LYS A 150 -1.11 7.49 12.34
C LYS A 150 -1.94 8.44 11.47
N SER A 151 -1.44 9.65 11.19
CA SER A 151 -2.13 10.63 10.35
C SER A 151 -2.43 10.10 8.95
N LEU A 152 -1.51 9.38 8.31
CA LEU A 152 -1.80 8.72 7.04
C LEU A 152 -2.90 7.66 7.14
N SER A 153 -2.91 6.87 8.22
CA SER A 153 -3.86 5.77 8.37
C SER A 153 -5.27 6.24 8.80
N GLU A 154 -5.36 7.35 9.51
CA GLU A 154 -6.63 7.91 9.99
C GLU A 154 -7.30 8.80 8.94
N ASP A 155 -6.52 9.58 8.19
CA ASP A 155 -7.08 10.60 7.28
C ASP A 155 -7.26 10.09 5.84
N ILE A 156 -6.55 9.02 5.46
CA ILE A 156 -6.65 8.38 4.15
C ILE A 156 -7.23 6.98 4.32
N PRO A 157 -8.17 6.53 3.46
CA PRO A 157 -8.73 5.18 3.52
C PRO A 157 -7.72 4.10 3.06
N LEU A 158 -6.66 3.90 3.85
CA LEU A 158 -5.59 2.95 3.60
C LEU A 158 -5.99 1.54 4.03
N LYS A 159 -6.89 0.94 3.27
CA LYS A 159 -7.24 -0.48 3.32
C LYS A 159 -6.83 -1.17 2.02
N GLY A 160 -6.97 -2.48 1.99
CA GLY A 160 -6.64 -3.36 0.87
C GLY A 160 -5.38 -2.96 0.12
N MET A 161 -5.54 -2.74 -1.17
CA MET A 161 -4.45 -2.40 -2.08
C MET A 161 -4.07 -0.91 -2.04
N ASN A 162 -4.95 -0.01 -1.56
CA ASN A 162 -4.57 1.39 -1.27
C ASN A 162 -3.41 1.48 -0.28
N LEU A 163 -3.42 0.68 0.79
CA LEU A 163 -2.33 0.62 1.76
C LEU A 163 -1.01 0.16 1.11
N VAL A 164 -1.07 -0.93 0.33
CA VAL A 164 0.09 -1.49 -0.38
C VAL A 164 0.66 -0.46 -1.36
N HIS A 165 -0.20 0.28 -2.07
CA HIS A 165 0.19 1.31 -3.01
C HIS A 165 0.95 2.45 -2.32
N VAL A 166 0.41 2.98 -1.21
CA VAL A 166 1.05 4.06 -0.46
C VAL A 166 2.39 3.63 0.13
N ILE A 167 2.49 2.43 0.72
CA ILE A 167 3.76 1.87 1.20
C ILE A 167 4.81 1.86 0.08
N LYS A 168 4.45 1.39 -1.11
CA LYS A 168 5.36 1.38 -2.27
C LYS A 168 5.78 2.79 -2.67
N LYS A 169 4.85 3.75 -2.67
CA LYS A 169 5.13 5.16 -3.00
C LYS A 169 6.08 5.81 -1.99
N LEU A 170 5.90 5.55 -0.70
CA LEU A 170 6.79 6.06 0.34
C LEU A 170 8.18 5.43 0.26
N ALA A 171 8.26 4.11 0.05
CA ALA A 171 9.52 3.38 -0.01
C ALA A 171 10.44 3.85 -1.15
N VAL A 172 9.89 4.28 -2.29
CA VAL A 172 10.69 4.76 -3.44
C VAL A 172 11.25 6.17 -3.26
N LEU A 173 10.79 6.94 -2.26
CA LEU A 173 11.33 8.27 -1.96
C LEU A 173 12.75 8.23 -1.39
N ASN A 174 13.23 7.04 -1.01
CA ASN A 174 14.60 6.77 -0.57
C ASN A 174 15.10 7.61 0.62
N GLN A 175 14.19 8.19 1.41
CA GLN A 175 14.51 8.80 2.70
C GLN A 175 14.32 7.78 3.83
N LYS A 176 15.19 7.83 4.86
CA LYS A 176 15.12 6.90 6.00
C LYS A 176 13.79 6.99 6.74
N LEU A 177 13.29 8.20 6.97
CA LEU A 177 11.99 8.44 7.63
C LEU A 177 10.86 7.67 6.93
N PHE A 178 10.77 7.76 5.61
CA PHE A 178 9.72 7.08 4.85
C PHE A 178 9.88 5.56 4.80
N SER A 179 11.11 5.04 4.84
CA SER A 179 11.32 3.60 5.03
C SER A 179 10.76 3.14 6.38
N TYR A 180 10.99 3.90 7.44
CA TYR A 180 10.50 3.58 8.78
C TYR A 180 8.97 3.71 8.92
N VAL A 181 8.39 4.77 8.34
CA VAL A 181 6.93 4.94 8.24
C VAL A 181 6.31 3.79 7.44
N SER A 182 6.90 3.41 6.31
CA SER A 182 6.45 2.28 5.48
C SER A 182 6.43 0.99 6.30
N ILE A 183 7.51 0.70 7.03
CA ILE A 183 7.61 -0.47 7.91
C ILE A 183 6.54 -0.43 9.01
N ALA A 184 6.35 0.72 9.67
CA ALA A 184 5.32 0.86 10.69
C ALA A 184 3.90 0.63 10.14
N MET A 185 3.62 1.14 8.93
CA MET A 185 2.33 0.95 8.25
C MET A 185 2.12 -0.49 7.79
N ILE A 186 3.17 -1.18 7.31
CA ILE A 186 3.12 -2.61 7.00
C ILE A 186 2.61 -3.40 8.21
N PHE A 187 3.18 -3.14 9.39
CA PHE A 187 2.82 -3.89 10.60
C PHE A 187 1.45 -3.54 11.14
N ALA A 188 1.08 -2.27 11.09
CA ALA A 188 -0.28 -1.84 11.35
C ALA A 188 -1.28 -2.56 10.43
N GLY A 189 -0.96 -2.66 9.14
CA GLY A 189 -1.74 -3.40 8.15
C GLY A 189 -1.86 -4.89 8.46
N ILE A 190 -0.74 -5.58 8.71
CA ILE A 190 -0.75 -7.01 9.05
C ILE A 190 -1.61 -7.21 10.30
N ARG A 191 -1.40 -6.43 11.36
CA ARG A 191 -2.21 -6.49 12.58
C ARG A 191 -3.70 -6.28 12.30
N HIS A 192 -4.07 -5.32 11.46
CA HIS A 192 -5.47 -5.07 11.08
C HIS A 192 -6.12 -6.30 10.42
N TYR A 193 -5.40 -7.00 9.53
CA TYR A 193 -5.94 -8.20 8.87
C TYR A 193 -5.88 -9.47 9.72
N VAL A 194 -4.95 -9.56 10.66
CA VAL A 194 -4.86 -10.69 11.61
C VAL A 194 -5.87 -10.53 12.76
N ARG A 195 -6.08 -9.30 13.24
CA ARG A 195 -6.88 -8.97 14.43
C ARG A 195 -7.75 -7.74 14.16
N PRO A 196 -8.79 -7.86 13.32
CA PRO A 196 -9.60 -6.71 12.90
C PRO A 196 -10.32 -6.03 14.07
N ASP A 197 -10.59 -6.76 15.15
CA ASP A 197 -11.30 -6.26 16.34
C ASP A 197 -10.37 -5.52 17.32
N GLU A 198 -9.05 -5.56 17.11
CA GLU A 198 -8.09 -4.86 17.96
C GLU A 198 -7.65 -3.52 17.35
N PRO A 199 -7.90 -2.37 18.00
CA PRO A 199 -7.43 -1.10 17.48
C PRO A 199 -5.90 -1.03 17.47
N ILE A 200 -5.34 -0.32 16.48
CA ILE A 200 -3.92 -0.02 16.41
C ILE A 200 -3.63 1.11 17.39
N ARG A 201 -3.00 0.77 18.53
CA ARG A 201 -2.69 1.76 19.57
C ARG A 201 -1.45 2.57 19.27
N MET A 202 -0.50 2.00 18.53
CA MET A 202 0.79 2.61 18.26
C MET A 202 1.34 2.11 16.92
N TYR A 203 1.82 3.06 16.12
CA TYR A 203 2.54 2.79 14.87
C TYR A 203 4.02 2.84 15.18
N ARG A 204 4.72 1.72 15.02
CA ARG A 204 6.14 1.58 15.32
C ARG A 204 6.79 0.52 14.42
N LEU A 205 8.11 0.50 14.40
CA LEU A 205 8.86 -0.58 13.76
C LEU A 205 8.73 -1.85 14.61
N TYR A 206 8.67 -2.98 13.92
CA TYR A 206 8.77 -4.31 14.47
C TYR A 206 9.92 -5.04 13.80
N GLY A 207 10.70 -5.79 14.58
CA GLY A 207 11.74 -6.66 14.05
C GLY A 207 11.11 -7.93 13.46
N LEU A 208 11.90 -8.66 12.67
CA LEU A 208 11.46 -9.95 12.12
C LEU A 208 10.97 -10.93 13.20
N PRO A 209 11.54 -11.03 14.42
CA PRO A 209 10.99 -11.86 15.48
C PRO A 209 9.54 -11.54 15.82
N GLU A 210 9.22 -10.28 16.07
CA GLU A 210 7.85 -9.90 16.44
C GLU A 210 6.86 -10.11 15.30
N VAL A 211 7.33 -10.01 14.05
CA VAL A 211 6.53 -10.36 12.87
C VAL A 211 6.23 -11.84 12.86
N LEU A 212 7.23 -12.68 13.09
CA LEU A 212 7.04 -14.13 13.15
C LEU A 212 6.05 -14.51 14.24
N ASP A 213 6.13 -13.90 15.43
CA ASP A 213 5.18 -14.12 16.51
C ASP A 213 3.75 -13.71 16.09
N LEU A 214 3.59 -12.58 15.40
CA LEU A 214 2.29 -12.15 14.87
C LEU A 214 1.76 -13.14 13.82
N LEU A 215 2.62 -13.64 12.94
CA LEU A 215 2.25 -14.61 11.90
C LEU A 215 1.95 -16.00 12.47
N GLU A 216 2.55 -16.39 13.59
CA GLU A 216 2.20 -17.65 14.27
C GLU A 216 0.76 -17.63 14.80
N THR A 217 0.24 -16.46 15.18
CA THR A 217 -1.17 -16.34 15.60
C THR A 217 -2.16 -16.54 14.44
N LEU A 218 -1.74 -16.30 13.19
CA LEU A 218 -2.54 -16.69 12.01
C LEU A 218 -2.63 -18.22 11.84
N LYS A 219 -1.59 -18.96 12.23
CA LYS A 219 -1.54 -20.42 12.08
C LYS A 219 -2.53 -21.14 12.98
N THR A 220 -2.81 -20.58 14.15
CA THR A 220 -3.57 -21.25 15.22
C THR A 220 -5.08 -21.12 15.03
N ASP A 221 -5.58 -19.96 14.60
CA ASP A 221 -7.02 -19.70 14.61
C ASP A 221 -7.67 -19.74 13.21
N HIS A 222 -6.93 -19.45 12.15
CA HIS A 222 -7.54 -19.12 10.85
C HIS A 222 -7.28 -20.14 9.74
N LEU A 223 -6.08 -20.72 9.63
CA LEU A 223 -5.70 -21.66 8.53
C LEU A 223 -6.52 -22.96 8.49
N GLN A 224 -7.29 -23.28 9.54
CA GLN A 224 -8.13 -24.49 9.62
C GLN A 224 -9.62 -24.23 9.36
N GLN A 225 -10.10 -22.99 9.45
CA GLN A 225 -11.51 -22.68 9.17
C GLN A 225 -11.71 -22.47 7.66
N LYS A 226 -12.64 -23.23 7.07
CA LYS A 226 -12.92 -23.31 5.63
C LYS A 226 -13.29 -21.99 4.92
N ALA A 227 -13.37 -20.87 5.65
CA ALA A 227 -13.79 -19.56 5.17
C ALA A 227 -12.70 -18.49 5.39
N LEU A 228 -11.43 -18.86 5.25
CA LEU A 228 -10.38 -17.86 5.10
C LEU A 228 -10.64 -17.09 3.81
N ASP A 229 -10.89 -15.80 3.98
CA ASP A 229 -10.98 -14.83 2.91
C ASP A 229 -9.62 -14.77 2.19
N ILE A 230 -9.54 -15.41 1.02
CA ILE A 230 -8.31 -15.48 0.21
C ILE A 230 -7.74 -14.09 -0.07
N GLN A 231 -8.60 -13.06 -0.10
CA GLN A 231 -8.20 -11.66 -0.19
C GLN A 231 -7.38 -11.23 1.04
N ARG A 232 -7.77 -11.62 2.26
CA ARG A 232 -6.98 -11.30 3.46
C ARG A 232 -5.61 -11.96 3.44
N ILE A 233 -5.53 -13.22 3.04
CA ILE A 233 -4.25 -13.93 2.87
C ILE A 233 -3.39 -13.18 1.86
N PHE A 234 -3.96 -12.86 0.70
CA PHE A 234 -3.28 -12.14 -0.35
C PHE A 234 -2.74 -10.78 0.13
N ILE A 235 -3.55 -9.98 0.82
CA ILE A 235 -3.12 -8.67 1.34
C ILE A 235 -2.01 -8.84 2.40
N VAL A 236 -2.13 -9.78 3.34
CA VAL A 236 -1.06 -10.06 4.32
C VAL A 236 0.24 -10.44 3.61
N LEU A 237 0.17 -11.31 2.60
CA LEU A 237 1.34 -11.69 1.81
C LEU A 237 1.92 -10.52 1.01
N LYS A 238 1.09 -9.64 0.43
CA LYS A 238 1.56 -8.42 -0.24
C LYS A 238 2.24 -7.45 0.73
N LEU A 239 1.74 -7.30 1.96
CA LEU A 239 2.39 -6.50 3.00
C LEU A 239 3.74 -7.11 3.43
N LEU A 240 3.80 -8.44 3.59
CA LEU A 240 5.05 -9.15 3.87
C LEU A 240 6.05 -9.05 2.71
N SER A 241 5.59 -9.12 1.47
CA SER A 241 6.44 -8.88 0.28
C SER A 241 6.98 -7.44 0.27
N CYS A 242 6.19 -6.44 0.69
CA CYS A 242 6.70 -5.08 0.88
C CYS A 242 7.77 -5.02 1.98
N TYR A 243 7.55 -5.70 3.11
CA TYR A 243 8.54 -5.77 4.20
C TYR A 243 9.85 -6.41 3.75
N GLN A 244 9.76 -7.51 3.01
CA GLN A 244 10.90 -8.22 2.46
C GLN A 244 11.75 -7.31 1.56
N ASN A 245 11.12 -6.52 0.70
CA ASN A 245 11.83 -5.59 -0.18
C ASN A 245 12.38 -4.36 0.55
N VAL A 246 11.59 -3.75 1.44
CA VAL A 246 11.97 -2.50 2.12
C VAL A 246 13.01 -2.73 3.22
N ALA A 247 12.98 -3.90 3.86
CA ALA A 247 13.80 -4.20 5.02
C ALA A 247 14.71 -5.41 4.80
N ILE A 248 14.17 -6.62 4.61
CA ILE A 248 14.97 -7.86 4.61
C ILE A 248 16.05 -7.81 3.53
N LEU A 249 15.67 -7.86 2.25
CA LEU A 249 16.61 -7.93 1.12
C LEU A 249 17.51 -6.69 1.00
N ARG A 250 17.01 -5.53 1.45
CA ARG A 250 17.75 -4.28 1.40
C ARG A 250 18.94 -4.27 2.36
N TYR A 251 18.82 -4.93 3.51
CA TYR A 251 19.81 -4.83 4.59
C TYR A 251 20.46 -6.18 4.94
N SER A 252 19.89 -7.30 4.52
CA SER A 252 20.45 -8.65 4.76
C SER A 252 21.78 -8.88 4.06
N GLN A 253 21.99 -8.23 2.92
CA GLN A 253 23.22 -8.31 2.13
C GLN A 253 24.10 -7.05 2.24
N ASP A 254 23.73 -6.06 3.06
CA ASP A 254 24.51 -4.82 3.16
C ASP A 254 25.88 -5.13 3.79
N PRO A 255 26.98 -5.05 3.01
CA PRO A 255 28.31 -5.43 3.48
C PRO A 255 28.93 -4.34 4.37
N ARG A 256 28.23 -3.21 4.59
CA ARG A 256 28.74 -2.10 5.39
C ARG A 256 28.72 -2.46 6.88
N PRO A 257 29.86 -2.32 7.59
CA PRO A 257 30.08 -3.01 8.86
C PRO A 257 29.31 -2.47 10.07
N ASP A 258 28.43 -1.47 9.93
CA ASP A 258 27.66 -0.99 11.08
C ASP A 258 26.26 -0.48 10.72
N ILE A 259 25.28 -1.39 10.76
CA ILE A 259 23.87 -1.05 10.62
C ILE A 259 23.37 -0.17 11.77
N GLU A 260 24.02 -0.23 12.95
CA GLU A 260 23.71 0.64 14.08
C GLU A 260 24.17 2.07 13.82
N GLU A 261 25.33 2.28 13.18
CA GLU A 261 25.75 3.62 12.78
C GLU A 261 24.77 4.24 11.77
N GLN A 262 24.29 3.43 10.81
CA GLN A 262 23.37 3.90 9.78
C GLN A 262 21.96 4.20 10.31
N HIS A 263 21.45 3.35 11.22
CA HIS A 263 20.06 3.37 11.66
C HIS A 263 19.87 3.85 13.12
N ARG A 264 20.96 4.14 13.83
CA ARG A 264 21.00 4.58 15.24
C ARG A 264 20.13 3.70 16.13
N CYS A 265 19.14 4.30 16.80
CA CYS A 265 18.18 3.61 17.67
C CYS A 265 17.35 2.55 16.95
N PHE A 266 17.33 2.53 15.62
CA PHE A 266 16.62 1.53 14.82
C PHE A 266 17.50 0.39 14.29
N GLY A 267 18.81 0.37 14.57
CA GLY A 267 19.73 -0.65 14.03
C GLY A 267 19.31 -2.10 14.30
N GLU A 268 18.82 -2.39 15.51
CA GLU A 268 18.35 -3.72 15.90
C GLU A 268 17.20 -4.25 15.03
N PHE A 269 16.31 -3.38 14.54
CA PHE A 269 15.17 -3.81 13.70
C PHE A 269 15.59 -4.38 12.35
N PHE A 270 16.79 -4.02 11.89
CA PHE A 270 17.36 -4.47 10.62
C PHE A 270 18.37 -5.61 10.79
N ARG A 271 18.51 -6.16 12.00
CA ARG A 271 19.36 -7.33 12.26
C ARG A 271 18.60 -8.61 11.94
N PHE A 272 18.73 -9.07 10.69
CA PHE A 272 18.12 -10.31 10.21
C PHE A 272 19.04 -11.52 10.42
N ARG A 273 18.84 -12.26 11.51
CA ARG A 273 19.60 -13.49 11.76
C ARG A 273 19.15 -14.60 10.81
N GLU A 274 20.07 -15.42 10.33
CA GLU A 274 19.73 -16.57 9.47
C GLU A 274 18.64 -17.46 10.05
N GLU A 275 18.65 -17.72 11.36
CA GLU A 275 17.61 -18.52 12.02
C GLU A 275 16.20 -17.92 11.83
N GLN A 276 16.10 -16.59 11.93
CA GLN A 276 14.84 -15.87 11.75
C GLN A 276 14.41 -15.91 10.28
N LYS A 277 15.36 -15.72 9.34
CA LYS A 277 15.11 -15.87 7.90
C LYS A 277 14.61 -17.28 7.55
N ARG A 278 15.22 -18.33 8.11
CA ARG A 278 14.75 -19.72 7.95
C ARG A 278 13.37 -19.95 8.56
N LYS A 279 13.03 -19.34 9.70
CA LYS A 279 11.67 -19.39 10.27
C LYS A 279 10.65 -18.71 9.35
N TYR A 280 11.01 -17.56 8.79
CA TYR A 280 10.19 -16.84 7.82
C TYR A 280 9.97 -17.66 6.55
N LEU A 281 11.03 -18.25 5.99
CA LEU A 281 10.95 -19.16 4.85
C LEU A 281 9.98 -20.33 5.11
N ARG A 282 10.10 -20.99 6.28
CA ARG A 282 9.17 -22.06 6.67
C ARG A 282 7.72 -21.59 6.79
N PHE A 283 7.49 -20.36 7.25
CA PHE A 283 6.14 -19.78 7.25
C PHE A 283 5.60 -19.66 5.83
N LEU A 284 6.38 -19.12 4.89
CA LEU A 284 5.97 -18.97 3.49
C LEU A 284 5.70 -20.32 2.82
N SER A 285 6.56 -21.32 3.05
CA SER A 285 6.34 -22.68 2.53
C SER A 285 5.06 -23.31 3.09
N LEU A 286 4.76 -23.11 4.38
CA LEU A 286 3.51 -23.59 4.97
C LEU A 286 2.29 -22.89 4.37
N ALA A 287 2.37 -21.56 4.16
CA ALA A 287 1.30 -20.80 3.52
C ALA A 287 1.03 -21.34 2.10
N LEU A 288 2.09 -21.60 1.32
CA LEU A 288 2.01 -22.20 -0.01
C LEU A 288 1.32 -23.57 0.01
N GLU A 289 1.72 -24.45 0.92
CA GLU A 289 1.10 -25.78 1.07
C GLU A 289 -0.38 -25.69 1.45
N VAL A 290 -0.78 -24.73 2.28
CA VAL A 290 -2.18 -24.52 2.64
C VAL A 290 -2.97 -24.05 1.42
N VAL A 291 -2.48 -23.04 0.70
CA VAL A 291 -3.12 -22.48 -0.50
C VAL A 291 -3.28 -23.54 -1.59
N LYS A 292 -2.23 -24.33 -1.88
CA LYS A 292 -2.30 -25.45 -2.84
C LYS A 292 -3.32 -26.52 -2.44
N ARG A 293 -3.39 -26.89 -1.16
CA ARG A 293 -4.41 -27.83 -0.65
C ARG A 293 -5.83 -27.28 -0.76
N MET A 294 -6.01 -25.97 -0.66
CA MET A 294 -7.31 -25.33 -0.83
C MET A 294 -7.73 -25.30 -2.32
N SER A 295 -6.79 -25.03 -3.22
CA SER A 295 -7.03 -25.07 -4.68
C SER A 295 -7.41 -26.48 -5.16
N GLY A 296 -6.74 -27.54 -4.67
CA GLY A 296 -7.02 -28.92 -5.07
C GLY A 296 -8.34 -29.54 -4.56
N ARG A 297 -9.17 -28.78 -3.83
CA ARG A 297 -10.51 -29.19 -3.36
C ARG A 297 -11.65 -28.60 -4.18
N VAL A 298 -11.33 -27.89 -5.26
CA VAL A 298 -12.30 -27.20 -6.12
C VAL A 298 -12.75 -28.15 -7.25
N ASP A 299 -13.76 -28.96 -6.97
CA ASP A 299 -14.42 -29.78 -8.01
C ASP A 299 -15.30 -28.91 -8.92
N HIS A 300 -15.15 -29.12 -10.23
CA HIS A 300 -15.96 -28.63 -11.36
C HIS A 300 -16.04 -27.10 -11.62
N PHE A 301 -15.93 -26.79 -12.92
CA PHE A 301 -16.04 -25.53 -13.70
C PHE A 301 -16.76 -24.29 -13.13
N ASP A 302 -17.51 -24.35 -12.03
CA ASP A 302 -18.26 -23.21 -11.46
C ASP A 302 -17.40 -22.22 -10.64
N ARG A 303 -16.08 -22.45 -10.55
CA ARG A 303 -15.15 -21.70 -9.67
C ARG A 303 -13.84 -21.27 -10.33
N LEU A 304 -13.85 -20.98 -11.64
CA LEU A 304 -12.67 -20.48 -12.35
C LEU A 304 -12.02 -19.27 -11.65
N ALA A 305 -12.82 -18.30 -11.20
CA ALA A 305 -12.31 -17.12 -10.49
C ALA A 305 -11.66 -17.43 -9.14
N ASP A 306 -12.18 -18.42 -8.39
CA ASP A 306 -11.53 -18.87 -7.16
C ASP A 306 -10.19 -19.54 -7.50
N ASN A 307 -10.14 -20.34 -8.58
CA ASN A 307 -8.88 -20.94 -9.05
C ASN A 307 -7.86 -19.89 -9.46
N GLU A 308 -8.26 -18.82 -10.16
CA GLU A 308 -7.39 -17.69 -10.51
C GLU A 308 -6.85 -16.97 -9.27
N ASP A 309 -7.70 -16.72 -8.26
CA ASP A 309 -7.27 -16.08 -7.02
C ASP A 309 -6.29 -16.96 -6.23
N PHE A 310 -6.48 -18.29 -6.20
CA PHE A 310 -5.51 -19.20 -5.64
C PHE A 310 -4.20 -19.23 -6.43
N MET A 311 -4.26 -19.20 -7.78
CA MET A 311 -3.07 -19.13 -8.63
C MET A 311 -2.25 -17.87 -8.35
N LEU A 312 -2.90 -16.71 -8.20
CA LEU A 312 -2.20 -15.45 -7.88
C LEU A 312 -1.45 -15.50 -6.54
N VAL A 313 -2.03 -16.16 -5.54
CA VAL A 313 -1.37 -16.34 -4.24
C VAL A 313 -0.21 -17.32 -4.35
N VAL A 314 -0.36 -18.39 -5.14
CA VAL A 314 0.73 -19.35 -5.42
C VAL A 314 1.87 -18.66 -6.15
N GLU A 315 1.60 -17.92 -7.21
CA GLU A 315 2.62 -17.18 -7.98
C GLU A 315 3.38 -16.17 -7.11
N LEU A 316 2.66 -15.40 -6.27
CA LEU A 316 3.29 -14.48 -5.32
C LEU A 316 4.28 -15.20 -4.40
N LEU A 317 3.93 -16.40 -3.92
CA LEU A 317 4.80 -17.16 -3.03
C LEU A 317 5.97 -17.80 -3.77
N GLU A 318 5.70 -18.47 -4.90
CA GLU A 318 6.68 -19.27 -5.64
C GLU A 318 7.64 -18.43 -6.48
N LEU A 319 7.22 -17.27 -6.98
CA LEU A 319 8.04 -16.44 -7.87
C LEU A 319 8.64 -15.25 -7.14
N ASP A 320 7.86 -14.58 -6.28
CA ASP A 320 8.24 -13.27 -5.74
C ASP A 320 8.73 -13.29 -4.29
N MET A 321 8.43 -14.32 -3.50
CA MET A 321 8.74 -14.32 -2.06
C MET A 321 9.75 -15.40 -1.66
N ILE A 322 9.44 -16.68 -1.90
CA ILE A 322 10.27 -17.81 -1.47
C ILE A 322 11.67 -17.79 -2.11
N PRO A 323 11.82 -17.66 -3.46
CA PRO A 323 13.13 -17.68 -4.09
C PRO A 323 14.05 -16.60 -3.56
N LEU A 324 13.53 -15.37 -3.42
CA LEU A 324 14.32 -14.23 -2.92
C LEU A 324 14.86 -14.46 -1.49
N VAL A 325 14.12 -15.17 -0.63
CA VAL A 325 14.63 -15.49 0.72
C VAL A 325 15.66 -16.63 0.67
N LYS A 326 15.50 -17.61 -0.23
CA LYS A 326 16.49 -18.67 -0.45
C LYS A 326 17.79 -18.12 -1.00
N ASP A 327 17.72 -17.24 -2.00
CA ASP A 327 18.87 -16.54 -2.57
C ASP A 327 19.63 -15.77 -1.49
N ASP A 328 18.91 -15.06 -0.61
CA ASP A 328 19.48 -14.34 0.53
C ASP A 328 20.07 -15.25 1.64
N LEU A 329 19.70 -16.53 1.65
CA LEU A 329 20.28 -17.56 2.53
C LEU A 329 21.42 -18.33 1.85
N GLY A 330 21.66 -18.12 0.55
CA GLY A 330 22.59 -18.92 -0.24
C GLY A 330 22.14 -20.37 -0.42
N GLU A 331 20.82 -20.63 -0.35
CA GLU A 331 20.23 -21.94 -0.59
C GLU A 331 19.92 -22.06 -2.10
N GLU A 332 20.75 -22.75 -2.88
CA GLU A 332 20.43 -23.11 -4.27
C GLU A 332 19.30 -24.17 -4.30
N GLU A 333 18.47 -24.14 -5.35
CA GLU A 333 17.29 -25.03 -5.52
C GLU A 333 17.58 -26.53 -5.54
#